data_AF-A0AAF0L497-F1
#
_entry.id   AF-A0AAF0L497-F1
#
_cell.length_a   1.000
_cell.length_b   1.000
_cell.length_c   1.000
_cell.angle_alpha   90.00
_cell.angle_beta   90.00
_cell.angle_gamma   90.00
#
_symmetry.space_group_name_H-M   'P 1'
#
loop_
_entity.id
_entity.type
_entity.pdbx_description
1 polymer ?
#
loop_
_entity_poly.entity_id
_entity_poly.type
_entity_poly.pdbx_seq_one_letter_code
_entity_poly.pdbx_strand_id
1 'polypeptide(L)'
;MSTPRNHERRNNDLPAPSADTVVSGTPSAPPRSPRSPRPPRATRPTPPPKQHIGRYRRWYSTLHPSLQLIGLQLWMPLFFIVGFCLCYVFAFHAPHPHDVPVALVGSDPTFVAAVQKALPGEFVFHSYDSLAAAKRDVLAGSMAVAYDPSTNEFSKASAHQFQVANLVPATLTAVLTGIGVATPEVTELAALPAWDEYGTVPMYVMLAWCIGGYMVAMFIGIMGGPLRHRTRMTVIVVGGLVISVITNTLAGPVVGAIHGHFLPLVLIAWGWIVAIGLAVNGLSYFVGRFVAAPAMICFVFLSMPSSGGAYPKWFMPEPFAWLNHVVVGSSMVDMIKHQVYGVGPGPARGLVTMACYAAAGLVLMYFGKKWWERRRIRAIVTGRTTMFQDANTANREFLGRERDAELERHGLTSTATGTLQVVPDDGWEDERASGDVFTGGRDGLENEPLNPGR
;
A
#
# COMPACT_ATOMS: atom_id res chain seq x y z
N MET A 1 0.60 67.53 -20.89
CA MET A 1 2.06 67.36 -20.66
C MET A 1 2.49 66.14 -21.46
N SER A 2 2.51 66.16 -22.78
CA SER A 2 3.32 67.01 -23.67
C SER A 2 4.82 66.73 -23.50
N THR A 3 5.32 65.71 -24.23
CA THR A 3 6.37 65.77 -25.30
C THR A 3 7.45 66.90 -25.24
N PRO A 4 8.47 66.94 -26.14
CA PRO A 4 9.43 65.94 -26.68
C PRO A 4 10.83 66.57 -27.04
N ARG A 5 11.58 65.89 -27.94
CA ARG A 5 12.61 66.36 -28.93
C ARG A 5 14.10 66.33 -28.49
N ASN A 6 15.04 65.68 -29.19
CA ASN A 6 15.40 65.54 -30.62
C ASN A 6 16.27 66.70 -31.14
N HIS A 7 17.56 66.45 -31.39
CA HIS A 7 18.50 67.18 -32.26
C HIS A 7 19.66 66.18 -32.56
N GLU A 8 20.18 65.99 -33.77
CA GLU A 8 20.64 67.02 -34.70
C GLU A 8 20.79 66.46 -36.15
N ARG A 9 20.52 67.32 -37.14
CA ARG A 9 20.79 67.12 -38.57
C ARG A 9 22.20 67.60 -38.90
N ARG A 10 22.84 67.03 -39.95
CA ARG A 10 23.53 67.87 -40.95
C ARG A 10 23.72 67.14 -42.28
N ASN A 11 22.94 67.56 -43.27
CA ASN A 11 23.30 67.54 -44.68
C ASN A 11 24.21 68.73 -44.93
N ASN A 12 25.23 68.57 -45.78
CA ASN A 12 25.82 69.66 -46.55
C ASN A 12 26.26 69.11 -47.90
N ASP A 13 25.66 69.68 -48.95
CA ASP A 13 26.06 69.58 -50.35
C ASP A 13 27.34 70.41 -50.60
N LEU A 14 28.15 70.02 -51.60
CA LEU A 14 28.74 70.84 -52.68
C LEU A 14 29.68 69.98 -53.58
N PRO A 15 29.97 70.36 -54.86
CA PRO A 15 30.28 69.41 -55.95
C PRO A 15 31.64 69.55 -56.70
N ALA A 16 31.95 68.50 -57.49
CA ALA A 16 32.81 68.39 -58.71
C ALA A 16 34.35 68.31 -58.56
N PRO A 17 35.16 67.85 -59.57
CA PRO A 17 34.84 67.23 -60.89
C PRO A 17 35.65 65.95 -61.30
N SER A 18 35.12 65.26 -62.33
CA SER A 18 35.73 64.42 -63.41
C SER A 18 37.12 63.76 -63.30
N ALA A 19 37.18 62.45 -63.59
CA ALA A 19 38.21 61.84 -64.44
C ALA A 19 37.72 60.53 -65.08
N ASP A 20 38.04 60.37 -66.35
CA ASP A 20 37.65 59.30 -67.27
C ASP A 20 38.10 57.89 -66.85
N THR A 21 37.29 56.88 -67.16
CA THR A 21 37.82 55.65 -67.81
C THR A 21 36.72 54.85 -68.49
N VAL A 22 36.87 54.72 -69.80
CA VAL A 22 36.12 53.84 -70.71
C VAL A 22 36.63 52.42 -70.55
N VAL A 23 35.78 51.42 -70.26
CA VAL A 23 35.91 50.04 -70.78
C VAL A 23 34.52 49.39 -70.96
N SER A 24 34.40 48.74 -72.11
CA SER A 24 33.30 48.09 -72.82
C SER A 24 32.87 46.67 -72.35
N GLY A 25 31.59 46.33 -72.62
CA GLY A 25 31.02 44.98 -72.88
C GLY A 25 30.85 44.06 -71.66
N THR A 26 29.76 43.32 -71.38
CA THR A 26 28.74 42.59 -72.18
C THR A 26 27.55 42.20 -71.24
N PRO A 27 26.44 41.56 -71.69
CA PRO A 27 25.08 41.85 -71.21
C PRO A 27 24.67 41.17 -69.89
N SER A 28 23.90 41.90 -69.09
CA SER A 28 23.27 41.45 -67.84
C SER A 28 22.07 40.52 -68.09
N ALA A 29 22.12 39.35 -67.45
CA ALA A 29 21.02 38.37 -67.36
C ALA A 29 19.87 38.90 -66.46
N PRO A 30 18.61 38.44 -66.67
CA PRO A 30 17.46 38.96 -65.94
C PRO A 30 17.49 38.61 -64.44
N PRO A 31 16.86 39.44 -63.58
CA PRO A 31 16.94 39.27 -62.14
C PRO A 31 16.25 37.98 -61.69
N ARG A 32 16.99 37.16 -60.93
CA ARG A 32 16.47 35.95 -60.27
C ARG A 32 15.42 36.33 -59.23
N SER A 33 14.27 35.65 -59.30
CA SER A 33 13.21 35.69 -58.30
C SER A 33 13.74 35.30 -56.90
N PRO A 34 13.16 35.85 -55.81
CA PRO A 34 13.58 35.52 -54.46
C PRO A 34 13.28 34.05 -54.17
N ARG A 35 14.33 33.30 -53.82
CA ARG A 35 14.22 31.91 -53.36
C ARG A 35 13.31 31.85 -52.14
N SER A 36 12.21 31.11 -52.25
CA SER A 36 11.37 30.70 -51.13
C SER A 36 12.22 30.06 -50.01
N PRO A 37 11.94 30.31 -48.72
CA PRO A 37 12.64 29.63 -47.63
C PRO A 37 12.48 28.12 -47.78
N ARG A 38 13.58 27.37 -47.79
CA ARG A 38 13.52 25.90 -47.73
C ARG A 38 12.73 25.52 -46.47
N PRO A 39 11.76 24.58 -46.57
CA PRO A 39 11.12 24.06 -45.36
C PRO A 39 12.19 23.43 -44.45
N PRO A 40 12.04 23.53 -43.13
CA PRO A 40 12.97 22.88 -42.21
C PRO A 40 13.07 21.40 -42.58
N ARG A 41 14.31 20.94 -42.74
CA ARG A 41 14.65 19.56 -43.11
C ARG A 41 13.91 18.62 -42.16
N ALA A 42 12.89 17.91 -42.66
CA ALA A 42 12.17 16.91 -41.89
C ALA A 42 13.20 15.91 -41.34
N THR A 43 13.45 15.97 -40.05
CA THR A 43 14.25 14.97 -39.34
C THR A 43 13.49 13.66 -39.45
N ARG A 44 13.96 12.76 -40.32
CA ARG A 44 13.45 11.39 -40.37
C ARG A 44 13.54 10.83 -38.94
N PRO A 45 12.45 10.30 -38.37
CA PRO A 45 12.53 9.61 -37.08
C PRO A 45 13.58 8.52 -37.20
N THR A 46 14.67 8.63 -36.45
CA THR A 46 15.60 7.51 -36.31
C THR A 46 14.83 6.37 -35.64
N PRO A 47 14.84 5.15 -36.21
CA PRO A 47 14.15 4.03 -35.57
C PRO A 47 14.73 3.85 -34.16
N PRO A 48 13.88 3.60 -33.15
CA PRO A 48 14.34 3.44 -31.79
C PRO A 48 15.41 2.34 -31.75
N PRO A 49 16.46 2.50 -30.92
CA PRO A 49 17.50 1.51 -30.81
C PRO A 49 16.89 0.14 -30.47
N LYS A 50 17.26 -0.89 -31.24
CA LYS A 50 16.77 -2.27 -31.04
C LYS A 50 17.07 -2.70 -29.60
N GLN A 51 16.03 -3.05 -28.85
CA GLN A 51 16.20 -3.53 -27.48
C GLN A 51 16.99 -4.85 -27.48
N HIS A 52 17.99 -4.94 -26.62
CA HIS A 52 18.69 -6.20 -26.38
C HIS A 52 17.80 -7.12 -25.53
N ILE A 53 17.07 -8.02 -26.18
CA ILE A 53 16.21 -9.01 -25.52
C ILE A 53 17.09 -10.15 -24.96
N GLY A 54 17.11 -10.28 -23.64
CA GLY A 54 17.85 -11.35 -22.94
C GLY A 54 17.32 -12.76 -23.24
N ARG A 55 18.15 -13.78 -23.03
CA ARG A 55 17.83 -15.19 -23.33
C ARG A 55 16.53 -15.66 -22.67
N TYR A 56 16.33 -15.32 -21.39
CA TYR A 56 15.10 -15.66 -20.66
C TYR A 56 13.86 -15.04 -21.31
N ARG A 57 13.89 -13.75 -21.69
CA ARG A 57 12.74 -13.07 -22.30
C ARG A 57 12.38 -13.67 -23.67
N ARG A 58 13.37 -14.13 -24.44
CA ARG A 58 13.12 -14.83 -25.72
C ARG A 58 12.47 -16.19 -25.52
N TRP A 59 12.96 -16.97 -24.55
CA TRP A 59 12.35 -18.25 -24.20
C TRP A 59 10.93 -18.04 -23.63
N TYR A 60 10.74 -17.06 -22.75
CA TYR A 60 9.44 -16.79 -22.16
C TYR A 60 8.39 -16.38 -23.21
N SER A 61 8.81 -15.63 -24.24
CA SER A 61 7.92 -15.24 -25.33
C SER A 61 7.46 -16.40 -26.24
N THR A 62 8.10 -17.58 -26.18
CA THR A 62 7.63 -18.75 -26.94
C THR A 62 6.49 -19.50 -26.25
N LEU A 63 6.23 -19.23 -24.97
CA LEU A 63 5.11 -19.84 -24.23
C LEU A 63 3.78 -19.24 -24.68
N HIS A 64 2.68 -19.97 -24.49
CA HIS A 64 1.33 -19.46 -24.75
C HIS A 64 1.09 -18.11 -24.03
N PRO A 65 0.48 -17.09 -24.68
CA PRO A 65 0.32 -15.77 -24.07
C PRO A 65 -0.39 -15.80 -22.71
N SER A 66 -1.38 -16.68 -22.54
CA SER A 66 -2.07 -16.84 -21.26
C SER A 66 -1.16 -17.43 -20.17
N LEU A 67 -0.28 -18.37 -20.51
CA LEU A 67 0.73 -18.91 -19.57
C LEU A 67 1.75 -17.84 -19.17
N GLN A 68 2.11 -16.93 -20.09
CA GLN A 68 2.95 -15.78 -19.77
C GLN A 68 2.27 -14.85 -18.75
N LEU A 69 0.98 -14.58 -18.90
CA LEU A 69 0.23 -13.74 -17.96
C LEU A 69 0.06 -14.40 -16.59
N ILE A 70 -0.24 -15.70 -16.56
CA ILE A 70 -0.33 -16.49 -15.33
C ILE A 70 1.01 -16.48 -14.60
N GLY A 71 2.11 -16.81 -15.29
CA GLY A 71 3.44 -16.83 -14.69
C GLY A 71 3.87 -15.46 -14.15
N LEU A 72 3.53 -14.36 -14.84
CA LEU A 72 3.74 -12.99 -14.37
C LEU A 72 2.83 -12.57 -13.20
N GLN A 73 1.88 -13.40 -12.80
CA GLN A 73 0.98 -13.17 -11.67
C GLN A 73 1.27 -14.09 -10.48
N LEU A 74 1.91 -15.24 -10.69
CA LEU A 74 2.28 -16.21 -9.64
C LEU A 74 3.18 -15.65 -8.54
N TRP A 75 3.83 -14.51 -8.76
CA TRP A 75 4.56 -13.82 -7.69
C TRP A 75 3.66 -13.40 -6.52
N MET A 76 2.38 -13.10 -6.77
CA MET A 76 1.43 -12.71 -5.73
C MET A 76 1.20 -13.83 -4.70
N PRO A 77 0.70 -15.03 -5.08
CA PRO A 77 0.50 -16.10 -4.10
C PRO A 77 1.79 -16.52 -3.41
N LEU A 78 2.92 -16.58 -4.13
CA LEU A 78 4.22 -16.86 -3.51
C LEU A 78 4.59 -15.79 -2.46
N PHE A 79 4.38 -14.52 -2.78
CA PHE A 79 4.58 -13.42 -1.85
C PHE A 79 3.68 -13.53 -0.60
N PHE A 80 2.42 -13.94 -0.76
CA PHE A 80 1.53 -14.17 0.37
C PHE A 80 2.03 -15.30 1.27
N ILE A 81 2.39 -16.46 0.69
CA ILE A 81 2.91 -17.61 1.46
C ILE A 81 4.16 -17.21 2.24
N VAL A 82 5.12 -16.57 1.57
CA VAL A 82 6.37 -16.13 2.19
C VAL A 82 6.10 -15.07 3.28
N GLY A 83 5.23 -14.10 3.00
CA GLY A 83 4.88 -13.03 3.94
C GLY A 83 4.21 -13.56 5.21
N PHE A 84 3.24 -14.46 5.09
CA PHE A 84 2.58 -15.09 6.24
C PHE A 84 3.56 -15.94 7.06
N CYS A 85 4.39 -16.77 6.42
CA CYS A 85 5.38 -17.56 7.15
C CYS A 85 6.39 -16.66 7.89
N LEU A 86 6.97 -15.67 7.21
CA LEU A 86 8.01 -14.83 7.79
C LEU A 86 7.51 -13.80 8.81
N CYS A 87 6.27 -13.31 8.67
CA CYS A 87 5.77 -12.29 9.57
C CYS A 87 4.87 -12.87 10.67
N TYR A 88 4.10 -13.92 10.40
CA TYR A 88 3.07 -14.39 11.33
C TYR A 88 3.57 -15.62 12.06
N VAL A 89 4.07 -16.63 11.34
CA VAL A 89 4.63 -17.82 12.00
C VAL A 89 5.85 -17.41 12.83
N PHE A 90 6.77 -16.63 12.26
CA PHE A 90 7.91 -16.14 13.05
C PHE A 90 7.49 -15.33 14.29
N ALA A 91 6.51 -14.42 14.20
CA ALA A 91 6.13 -13.59 15.34
C ALA A 91 5.30 -14.34 16.40
N PHE A 92 4.49 -15.34 16.00
CA PHE A 92 3.52 -15.99 16.89
C PHE A 92 3.85 -17.45 17.25
N HIS A 93 4.87 -18.08 16.67
CA HIS A 93 5.17 -19.49 16.97
C HIS A 93 5.65 -19.73 18.41
N ALA A 94 6.34 -18.75 19.01
CA ALA A 94 6.90 -18.86 20.36
C ALA A 94 7.00 -17.47 21.02
N PRO A 95 5.86 -16.82 21.37
CA PRO A 95 5.90 -15.56 22.10
C PRO A 95 6.42 -15.82 23.52
N HIS A 96 7.57 -15.22 23.86
CA HIS A 96 8.15 -15.28 25.19
C HIS A 96 8.13 -13.90 25.85
N PRO A 97 7.80 -13.81 27.15
CA PRO A 97 7.93 -12.57 27.90
C PRO A 97 9.37 -12.06 27.88
N HIS A 98 9.56 -10.82 27.47
CA HIS A 98 10.85 -10.13 27.52
C HIS A 98 10.67 -8.76 28.16
N ASP A 99 11.34 -8.55 29.29
CA ASP A 99 11.34 -7.30 30.05
C ASP A 99 9.92 -6.72 30.29
N VAL A 100 8.97 -7.57 30.69
CA VAL A 100 7.59 -7.15 30.96
C VAL A 100 7.57 -6.21 32.17
N PRO A 101 7.10 -4.96 32.02
CA PRO A 101 7.15 -3.98 33.09
C PRO A 101 6.04 -4.24 34.12
N VAL A 102 6.43 -4.45 35.36
CA VAL A 102 5.55 -4.66 36.51
C VAL A 102 5.71 -3.48 37.46
N ALA A 103 4.61 -2.81 37.78
CA ALA A 103 4.62 -1.75 38.78
C ALA A 103 4.62 -2.37 40.18
N LEU A 104 5.64 -2.08 40.98
CA LEU A 104 5.76 -2.53 42.37
C LEU A 104 5.48 -1.35 43.29
N VAL A 105 4.45 -1.44 44.13
CA VAL A 105 4.16 -0.39 45.12
C VAL A 105 5.12 -0.54 46.29
N GLY A 106 5.92 0.48 46.56
CA GLY A 106 7.01 0.42 47.54
C GLY A 106 8.18 -0.45 47.09
N SER A 107 8.63 -1.35 47.96
CA SER A 107 9.79 -2.21 47.73
C SER A 107 9.59 -3.60 48.33
N ASP A 108 9.90 -4.64 47.56
CA ASP A 108 10.01 -6.02 48.04
C ASP A 108 11.23 -6.69 47.40
N PRO A 109 12.42 -6.53 48.01
CA PRO A 109 13.66 -7.08 47.46
C PRO A 109 13.65 -8.61 47.39
N THR A 110 12.95 -9.28 48.32
CA THR A 110 12.86 -10.74 48.37
C THR A 110 12.07 -11.27 47.19
N PHE A 111 10.91 -10.68 46.91
CA PHE A 111 10.11 -11.03 45.74
C PHE A 111 10.85 -10.75 44.43
N VAL A 112 11.45 -9.57 44.28
CA VAL A 112 12.22 -9.22 43.08
C VAL A 112 13.37 -10.19 42.85
N ALA A 113 14.13 -10.54 43.91
CA ALA A 113 15.21 -11.51 43.80
C ALA A 113 14.71 -12.92 43.45
N ALA A 114 13.57 -13.33 43.99
CA ALA A 114 12.96 -14.62 43.67
C ALA A 114 12.52 -14.71 42.21
N VAL A 115 11.88 -13.66 41.68
CA VAL A 115 11.48 -13.58 40.27
C VAL A 115 12.70 -13.57 39.37
N GLN A 116 13.73 -12.77 39.69
CA GLN A 116 14.96 -12.73 38.88
C GLN A 116 15.69 -14.08 38.86
N LYS A 117 15.60 -14.86 39.94
CA LYS A 117 16.18 -16.21 40.03
C LYS A 117 15.37 -17.24 39.25
N ALA A 118 14.04 -17.17 39.30
CA ALA A 118 13.16 -18.14 38.66
C ALA A 118 12.95 -17.87 37.16
N LEU A 119 12.89 -16.58 36.77
CA LEU A 119 12.44 -16.10 35.46
C LEU A 119 13.39 -14.97 34.98
N PRO A 120 14.65 -15.30 34.69
CA PRO A 120 15.67 -14.29 34.37
C PRO A 120 15.36 -13.57 33.05
N GLY A 121 15.21 -12.24 33.11
CA GLY A 121 15.00 -11.39 31.92
C GLY A 121 13.56 -11.35 31.39
N GLU A 122 12.61 -11.96 32.10
CA GLU A 122 11.19 -11.94 31.71
C GLU A 122 10.44 -10.71 32.22
N PHE A 123 10.83 -10.18 33.39
CA PHE A 123 10.12 -9.12 34.10
C PHE A 123 11.05 -8.01 34.57
N VAL A 124 10.58 -6.76 34.48
CA VAL A 124 11.27 -5.56 34.99
C VAL A 124 10.35 -4.87 35.99
N PHE A 125 10.84 -4.64 37.21
CA PHE A 125 10.08 -3.99 38.27
C PHE A 125 10.34 -2.48 38.31
N HIS A 126 9.27 -1.70 38.32
CA HIS A 126 9.31 -0.26 38.51
C HIS A 126 8.68 0.08 39.85
N SER A 127 9.44 0.66 40.78
CA SER A 127 8.90 1.09 42.07
C SER A 127 8.02 2.33 41.93
N TYR A 128 6.87 2.29 42.59
CA TYR A 128 5.92 3.40 42.71
C TYR A 128 5.67 3.73 44.17
N ASP A 129 5.62 5.02 44.49
CA ASP A 129 5.28 5.49 45.85
C ASP A 129 3.78 5.45 46.15
N SER A 130 2.94 5.27 45.13
CA SER A 130 1.49 5.32 45.25
C SER A 130 0.80 4.28 44.37
N LEU A 131 -0.08 3.48 44.99
CA LEU A 131 -0.95 2.54 44.28
C LEU A 131 -1.82 3.23 43.22
N ALA A 132 -2.26 4.47 43.46
CA ALA A 132 -3.06 5.23 42.50
C ALA A 132 -2.26 5.60 41.24
N ALA A 133 -0.96 5.88 41.38
CA ALA A 133 -0.08 6.11 40.24
C ALA A 133 0.15 4.80 39.46
N ALA A 134 0.43 3.70 40.16
CA ALA A 134 0.60 2.38 39.56
C ALA A 134 -0.65 1.93 38.77
N LYS A 135 -1.85 2.04 39.38
CA LYS A 135 -3.14 1.70 38.73
C LYS A 135 -3.39 2.52 37.46
N ARG A 136 -3.04 3.80 37.46
CA ARG A 136 -3.17 4.68 36.29
C ARG A 136 -2.28 4.25 35.14
N ASP A 137 -1.04 3.86 35.44
CA ASP A 137 -0.07 3.43 34.45
C ASP A 137 -0.38 2.04 33.88
N VAL A 138 -1.01 1.17 34.67
CA VAL A 138 -1.61 -0.09 34.20
C VAL A 138 -2.76 0.19 33.22
N LEU A 139 -3.67 1.11 33.55
CA LEU A 139 -4.77 1.50 32.66
C LEU A 139 -4.29 2.19 31.38
N ALA A 140 -3.20 2.96 31.46
CA ALA A 140 -2.58 3.61 30.30
C ALA A 140 -1.78 2.65 29.43
N GLY A 141 -1.47 1.44 29.92
CA GLY A 141 -0.73 0.42 29.18
C GLY A 141 0.80 0.57 29.22
N SER A 142 1.34 1.43 30.10
CA SER A 142 2.79 1.52 30.32
C SER A 142 3.30 0.40 31.21
N MET A 143 2.46 -0.10 32.11
CA MET A 143 2.73 -1.21 33.02
C MET A 143 1.79 -2.38 32.73
N ALA A 144 2.28 -3.61 32.82
CA ALA A 144 1.47 -4.81 32.60
C ALA A 144 0.46 -5.04 33.73
N VAL A 145 0.96 -4.98 34.96
CA VAL A 145 0.25 -5.26 36.21
C VAL A 145 0.90 -4.41 37.31
N ALA A 146 0.12 -4.02 38.30
CA ALA A 146 0.64 -3.44 39.55
C ALA A 146 0.53 -4.45 40.69
N TYR A 147 1.55 -4.55 41.52
CA TYR A 147 1.59 -5.39 42.72
C TYR A 147 1.80 -4.54 43.96
N ASP A 148 0.96 -4.73 44.97
CA ASP A 148 1.12 -4.15 46.30
C ASP A 148 1.47 -5.24 47.31
N PRO A 149 2.74 -5.30 47.77
CA PRO A 149 3.17 -6.28 48.77
C PRO A 149 2.50 -6.09 50.14
N SER A 150 2.00 -4.89 50.46
CA SER A 150 1.40 -4.60 51.77
C SER A 150 0.01 -5.20 51.94
N THR A 151 -0.76 -5.23 50.86
CA THR A 151 -2.09 -5.85 50.79
C THR A 151 -2.07 -7.22 50.12
N ASN A 152 -0.94 -7.63 49.55
CA ASN A 152 -0.78 -8.84 48.74
C ASN A 152 -1.80 -8.89 47.58
N GLU A 153 -1.88 -7.80 46.80
CA GLU A 153 -2.87 -7.61 45.74
C GLU A 153 -2.19 -7.30 44.40
N PHE A 154 -2.64 -7.97 43.33
CA PHE A 154 -2.35 -7.60 41.95
C PHE A 154 -3.50 -6.80 41.35
N SER A 155 -3.19 -5.68 40.71
CA SER A 155 -4.14 -4.90 39.90
C SER A 155 -3.81 -5.02 38.42
N LYS A 156 -4.76 -5.51 37.62
CA LYS A 156 -4.60 -5.76 36.17
C LYS A 156 -5.65 -5.00 35.34
N ALA A 157 -5.41 -4.86 34.03
CA ALA A 157 -6.35 -4.27 33.07
C ALA A 157 -6.52 -5.18 31.84
N SER A 158 -7.48 -6.10 31.90
CA SER A 158 -7.74 -7.08 30.83
C SER A 158 -8.16 -6.42 29.52
N ALA A 159 -8.90 -5.31 29.58
CA ALA A 159 -9.31 -4.57 28.39
C ALA A 159 -8.15 -3.92 27.63
N HIS A 160 -7.03 -3.64 28.29
CA HIS A 160 -5.84 -3.16 27.61
C HIS A 160 -5.13 -4.32 26.90
N GLN A 161 -4.75 -5.38 27.64
CA GLN A 161 -3.99 -6.52 27.11
C GLN A 161 -4.37 -7.83 27.82
N PHE A 162 -5.35 -8.54 27.28
CA PHE A 162 -5.88 -9.78 27.86
C PHE A 162 -4.82 -10.85 28.17
N GLN A 163 -3.91 -11.13 27.23
CA GLN A 163 -2.90 -12.19 27.37
C GLN A 163 -1.97 -11.94 28.56
N VAL A 164 -1.43 -10.72 28.67
CA VAL A 164 -0.52 -10.36 29.76
C VAL A 164 -1.25 -10.18 31.09
N ALA A 165 -2.44 -9.58 31.07
CA ALA A 165 -3.25 -9.39 32.28
C ALA A 165 -3.59 -10.71 32.97
N ASN A 166 -3.65 -11.83 32.23
CA ASN A 166 -3.90 -13.15 32.82
C ASN A 166 -2.62 -13.95 33.07
N LEU A 167 -1.63 -13.90 32.18
CA LEU A 167 -0.39 -14.66 32.35
C LEU A 167 0.47 -14.13 33.51
N VAL A 168 0.66 -12.81 33.59
CA VAL A 168 1.60 -12.22 34.54
C VAL A 168 1.22 -12.46 36.00
N PRO A 169 -0.04 -12.22 36.45
CA PRO A 169 -0.41 -12.53 37.82
C PRO A 169 -0.28 -14.01 38.15
N ALA A 170 -0.62 -14.91 37.22
CA ALA A 170 -0.49 -16.35 37.43
C ALA A 170 0.97 -16.78 37.62
N THR A 171 1.86 -16.33 36.74
CA THR A 171 3.29 -16.62 36.81
C THR A 171 3.93 -16.06 38.08
N LEU A 172 3.66 -14.80 38.42
CA LEU A 172 4.23 -14.16 39.62
C LEU A 172 3.65 -14.75 40.92
N THR A 173 2.39 -15.16 40.92
CA THR A 173 1.77 -15.89 42.04
C THR A 173 2.47 -17.23 42.30
N ALA A 174 2.86 -17.96 41.25
CA ALA A 174 3.61 -19.21 41.41
C ALA A 174 4.98 -18.96 42.09
N VAL A 175 5.64 -17.85 41.78
CA VAL A 175 6.90 -17.46 42.44
C VAL A 175 6.65 -17.06 43.90
N LEU A 176 5.64 -16.23 44.17
CA LEU A 176 5.27 -15.78 45.52
C LEU A 176 4.93 -16.96 46.44
N THR A 177 4.10 -17.89 45.97
CA THR A 177 3.76 -19.11 46.72
C THR A 177 4.97 -20.02 46.92
N GLY A 178 5.87 -20.10 45.95
CA GLY A 178 7.14 -20.83 46.07
C GLY A 178 8.09 -20.28 47.14
N ILE A 179 8.00 -18.99 47.47
CA ILE A 179 8.76 -18.37 48.57
C ILE A 179 7.95 -18.28 49.89
N GLY A 180 6.77 -18.89 49.95
CA GLY A 180 5.94 -18.97 51.16
C GLY A 180 4.97 -17.82 51.40
N VAL A 181 4.76 -16.94 50.41
CA VAL A 181 3.74 -15.89 50.47
C VAL A 181 2.37 -16.48 50.10
N ALA A 182 1.31 -16.04 50.77
CA ALA A 182 -0.05 -16.46 50.46
C ALA A 182 -0.45 -16.07 49.02
N THR A 183 -1.40 -16.80 48.42
CA THR A 183 -1.92 -16.48 47.09
C THR A 183 -2.46 -15.04 47.05
N PRO A 184 -1.92 -14.16 46.18
CA PRO A 184 -2.37 -12.77 46.08
C PRO A 184 -3.80 -12.65 45.57
N GLU A 185 -4.52 -11.63 46.03
CA GLU A 185 -5.81 -11.25 45.44
C GLU A 185 -5.57 -10.59 44.08
N VAL A 186 -6.44 -10.84 43.09
CA VAL A 186 -6.32 -10.24 41.76
C VAL A 186 -7.52 -9.34 41.47
N THR A 187 -7.28 -8.04 41.48
CA THR A 187 -8.26 -7.00 41.20
C THR A 187 -8.20 -6.58 39.74
N GLU A 188 -9.36 -6.57 39.09
CA GLU A 188 -9.52 -6.10 37.72
C GLU A 188 -9.88 -4.61 37.69
N LEU A 189 -9.04 -3.79 37.08
CA LEU A 189 -9.25 -2.35 36.91
C LEU A 189 -10.12 -2.03 35.69
N ALA A 190 -10.03 -2.84 34.64
CA ALA A 190 -10.75 -2.63 33.39
C ALA A 190 -11.10 -3.98 32.75
N ALA A 191 -12.24 -4.52 33.15
CA ALA A 191 -12.76 -5.76 32.61
C ALA A 191 -13.14 -5.62 31.13
N LEU A 192 -12.94 -6.70 30.36
CA LEU A 192 -13.46 -6.78 29.00
C LEU A 192 -14.98 -6.93 29.00
N PRO A 193 -15.67 -6.37 27.99
CA PRO A 193 -17.10 -6.56 27.84
C PRO A 193 -17.42 -7.99 27.38
N ALA A 194 -18.63 -8.47 27.68
CA ALA A 194 -19.08 -9.83 27.33
C ALA A 194 -19.11 -10.14 25.82
N TRP A 195 -19.11 -9.11 24.97
CA TRP A 195 -19.09 -9.27 23.51
C TRP A 195 -17.67 -9.34 22.92
N ASP A 196 -16.61 -9.10 23.70
CA ASP A 196 -15.21 -9.29 23.29
C ASP A 196 -14.38 -9.85 24.46
N GLU A 197 -14.62 -11.12 24.78
CA GLU A 197 -14.00 -11.81 25.92
C GLU A 197 -12.46 -11.85 25.87
N TYR A 198 -11.88 -11.72 24.67
CA TYR A 198 -10.43 -11.79 24.45
C TYR A 198 -9.78 -10.45 24.09
N GLY A 199 -10.55 -9.36 23.95
CA GLY A 199 -10.02 -8.05 23.59
C GLY A 199 -9.47 -7.97 22.16
N THR A 200 -9.94 -8.84 21.26
CA THR A 200 -9.37 -9.02 19.90
C THR A 200 -10.08 -8.20 18.84
N VAL A 201 -11.29 -7.70 19.11
CA VAL A 201 -12.08 -6.92 18.15
C VAL A 201 -11.31 -5.70 17.62
N PRO A 202 -10.62 -4.88 18.45
CA PRO A 202 -9.84 -3.74 17.96
C PRO A 202 -8.79 -4.11 16.91
N MET A 203 -8.17 -5.28 17.05
CA MET A 203 -7.17 -5.77 16.10
C MET A 203 -7.81 -6.11 14.75
N TYR A 204 -8.95 -6.80 14.74
CA TYR A 204 -9.63 -7.16 13.48
C TYR A 204 -10.22 -5.93 12.78
N VAL A 205 -10.72 -4.96 13.55
CA VAL A 205 -11.21 -3.69 13.02
C VAL A 205 -10.08 -2.88 12.41
N MET A 206 -8.92 -2.78 13.10
CA MET A 206 -7.69 -2.21 12.55
C MET A 206 -7.31 -2.89 11.23
N LEU A 207 -7.34 -4.23 11.17
CA LEU A 207 -7.01 -4.98 9.96
C LEU A 207 -7.96 -4.64 8.81
N ALA A 208 -9.26 -4.56 9.08
CA ALA A 208 -10.26 -4.16 8.08
C ALA A 208 -9.99 -2.74 7.55
N TRP A 209 -9.65 -1.79 8.41
CA TRP A 209 -9.31 -0.41 8.00
C TRP A 209 -8.01 -0.35 7.20
N CYS A 210 -6.98 -1.09 7.59
CA CYS A 210 -5.75 -1.24 6.81
C CYS A 210 -6.05 -1.75 5.40
N ILE A 211 -6.85 -2.82 5.31
CA ILE A 211 -7.25 -3.43 4.04
C ILE A 211 -8.00 -2.43 3.17
N GLY A 212 -9.00 -1.75 3.73
CA GLY A 212 -9.75 -0.70 3.05
C GLY A 212 -8.85 0.41 2.48
N GLY A 213 -7.95 0.94 3.29
CA GLY A 213 -7.03 2.02 2.91
C GLY A 213 -6.06 1.62 1.81
N TYR A 214 -5.36 0.48 1.97
CA TYR A 214 -4.36 0.09 0.98
C TYR A 214 -5.01 -0.40 -0.32
N MET A 215 -6.12 -1.14 -0.28
CA MET A 215 -6.72 -1.70 -1.51
C MET A 215 -7.23 -0.61 -2.44
N VAL A 216 -7.92 0.40 -1.91
CA VAL A 216 -8.39 1.56 -2.70
C VAL A 216 -7.21 2.22 -3.40
N ALA A 217 -6.14 2.53 -2.65
CA ALA A 217 -4.97 3.19 -3.20
C ALA A 217 -4.15 2.31 -4.14
N MET A 218 -4.09 1.00 -3.89
CA MET A 218 -3.46 0.03 -4.75
C MET A 218 -4.15 -0.01 -6.12
N PHE A 219 -5.48 -0.09 -6.17
CA PHE A 219 -6.22 -0.07 -7.44
C PHE A 219 -6.09 1.27 -8.16
N ILE A 220 -6.06 2.40 -7.43
CA ILE A 220 -5.73 3.70 -8.02
C ILE A 220 -4.30 3.70 -8.60
N GLY A 221 -3.35 3.06 -7.94
CA GLY A 221 -1.97 2.94 -8.42
C GLY A 221 -1.84 2.08 -9.68
N ILE A 222 -2.58 0.97 -9.74
CA ILE A 222 -2.54 0.00 -10.86
C ILE A 222 -3.37 0.49 -12.06
N MET A 223 -4.60 0.96 -11.81
CA MET A 223 -5.60 1.27 -12.85
C MET A 223 -5.82 2.77 -13.05
N GLY A 224 -5.55 3.58 -12.03
CA GLY A 224 -5.81 5.02 -12.04
C GLY A 224 -4.79 5.86 -12.83
N GLY A 225 -3.88 5.24 -13.59
CA GLY A 225 -2.87 5.88 -14.44
C GLY A 225 -3.39 7.10 -15.23
N PRO A 226 -4.51 6.99 -15.95
CA PRO A 226 -5.08 8.09 -16.74
C PRO A 226 -5.81 9.16 -15.91
N LEU A 227 -6.15 8.90 -14.64
CA LEU A 227 -6.97 9.79 -13.83
C LEU A 227 -6.21 11.07 -13.45
N ARG A 228 -6.96 12.19 -13.41
CA ARG A 228 -6.46 13.45 -12.85
C ARG A 228 -6.15 13.27 -11.37
N HIS A 229 -5.13 13.98 -10.89
CA HIS A 229 -4.72 13.95 -9.50
C HIS A 229 -5.87 14.27 -8.52
N ARG A 230 -6.69 15.28 -8.84
CA ARG A 230 -7.86 15.64 -8.01
C ARG A 230 -8.86 14.48 -7.90
N THR A 231 -9.10 13.76 -8.99
CA THR A 231 -9.98 12.58 -9.00
C THR A 231 -9.42 11.48 -8.11
N ARG A 232 -8.11 11.19 -8.20
CA ARG A 232 -7.47 10.20 -7.31
C ARG A 232 -7.65 10.56 -5.83
N MET A 233 -7.40 11.81 -5.47
CA MET A 233 -7.59 12.29 -4.09
C MET A 233 -9.05 12.20 -3.66
N THR A 234 -9.98 12.56 -4.54
CA THR A 234 -11.43 12.46 -4.26
C THR A 234 -11.83 11.01 -4.01
N VAL A 235 -11.34 10.06 -4.81
CA VAL A 235 -11.63 8.63 -4.61
C VAL A 235 -11.06 8.13 -3.28
N ILE A 236 -9.85 8.55 -2.88
CA ILE A 236 -9.27 8.16 -1.59
C ILE A 236 -10.10 8.73 -0.44
N VAL A 237 -10.46 10.01 -0.49
CA VAL A 237 -11.16 10.70 0.61
C VAL A 237 -12.61 10.23 0.72
N VAL A 238 -13.35 10.23 -0.39
CA VAL A 238 -14.77 9.84 -0.42
C VAL A 238 -14.92 8.33 -0.30
N GLY A 239 -14.13 7.56 -1.05
CA GLY A 239 -14.12 6.11 -0.95
C GLY A 239 -13.70 5.65 0.45
N GLY A 240 -12.75 6.34 1.07
CA GLY A 240 -12.38 6.07 2.46
C GLY A 240 -13.51 6.35 3.46
N LEU A 241 -14.33 7.38 3.23
CA LEU A 241 -15.50 7.65 4.07
C LEU A 241 -16.55 6.55 3.92
N VAL A 242 -16.84 6.14 2.68
CA VAL A 242 -17.78 5.06 2.39
C VAL A 242 -17.32 3.75 3.05
N ILE A 243 -16.05 3.39 2.91
CA ILE A 243 -15.50 2.18 3.54
C ILE A 243 -15.51 2.30 5.06
N SER A 244 -15.20 3.47 5.61
CA SER A 244 -15.28 3.72 7.06
C SER A 244 -16.70 3.49 7.58
N VAL A 245 -17.72 4.04 6.92
CA VAL A 245 -19.12 3.84 7.30
C VAL A 245 -19.50 2.37 7.19
N ILE A 246 -19.16 1.68 6.10
CA ILE A 246 -19.47 0.26 5.89
C ILE A 246 -18.81 -0.60 6.97
N THR A 247 -17.51 -0.44 7.19
CA THR A 247 -16.75 -1.24 8.16
C THR A 247 -17.26 -1.06 9.58
N ASN A 248 -17.56 0.18 10.00
CA ASN A 248 -18.12 0.44 11.32
C ASN A 248 -19.59 0.02 11.46
N THR A 249 -20.37 0.07 10.38
CA THR A 249 -21.75 -0.44 10.37
C THR A 249 -21.77 -1.97 10.50
N LEU A 250 -20.83 -2.65 9.82
CA LEU A 250 -20.67 -4.08 9.94
C LEU A 250 -20.18 -4.47 11.33
N ALA A 251 -19.12 -3.83 11.83
CA ALA A 251 -18.54 -4.14 13.14
C ALA A 251 -19.49 -3.83 14.31
N GLY A 252 -20.22 -2.71 14.24
CA GLY A 252 -21.15 -2.32 15.30
C GLY A 252 -22.55 -2.93 15.09
N PRO A 253 -23.48 -2.26 14.41
CA PRO A 253 -24.88 -2.69 14.27
C PRO A 253 -25.13 -4.10 13.74
N VAL A 254 -24.34 -4.60 12.79
CA VAL A 254 -24.63 -5.89 12.12
C VAL A 254 -24.07 -7.07 12.90
N VAL A 255 -22.79 -7.01 13.27
CA VAL A 255 -22.13 -8.10 14.02
C VAL A 255 -22.36 -7.98 15.53
N GLY A 256 -22.56 -6.77 16.05
CA GLY A 256 -22.64 -6.51 17.49
C GLY A 256 -21.28 -6.55 18.17
N ALA A 257 -20.18 -6.44 17.43
CA ALA A 257 -18.83 -6.51 17.97
C ALA A 257 -18.34 -5.18 18.57
N ILE A 258 -19.04 -4.06 18.37
CA ILE A 258 -18.73 -2.80 19.05
C ILE A 258 -20.02 -2.07 19.37
N HIS A 259 -20.18 -1.66 20.63
CA HIS A 259 -21.35 -0.92 21.09
C HIS A 259 -21.00 0.54 21.36
N GLY A 260 -21.86 1.46 20.91
CA GLY A 260 -21.63 2.90 21.06
C GLY A 260 -20.51 3.45 20.17
N HIS A 261 -20.17 4.72 20.36
CA HIS A 261 -19.02 5.39 19.71
C HIS A 261 -18.98 5.33 18.17
N PHE A 262 -20.12 5.12 17.51
CA PHE A 262 -20.19 4.97 16.05
C PHE A 262 -19.56 6.14 15.30
N LEU A 263 -19.95 7.38 15.63
CA LEU A 263 -19.44 8.57 14.95
C LEU A 263 -17.93 8.80 15.20
N PRO A 264 -17.40 8.73 16.44
CA PRO A 264 -15.97 8.73 16.68
C PRO A 264 -15.20 7.67 15.89
N LEU A 265 -15.68 6.43 15.88
CA LEU A 265 -15.02 5.33 15.17
C LEU A 265 -15.04 5.52 13.65
N VAL A 266 -16.14 6.03 13.09
CA VAL A 266 -16.22 6.40 11.67
C VAL A 266 -15.20 7.48 11.32
N LEU A 267 -15.02 8.51 12.16
CA LEU A 267 -14.05 9.56 11.89
C LEU A 267 -12.60 9.06 12.02
N ILE A 268 -12.31 8.24 13.02
CA ILE A 268 -10.99 7.63 13.21
C ILE A 268 -10.66 6.70 12.05
N ALA A 269 -11.57 5.79 11.70
CA ALA A 269 -11.44 4.89 10.57
C ALA A 269 -11.23 5.64 9.27
N TRP A 270 -12.02 6.69 9.02
CA TRP A 270 -11.88 7.53 7.84
C TRP A 270 -10.51 8.18 7.76
N GLY A 271 -10.03 8.78 8.86
CA GLY A 271 -8.70 9.38 8.94
C GLY A 271 -7.59 8.38 8.62
N TRP A 272 -7.65 7.18 9.20
CA TRP A 272 -6.65 6.12 8.95
C TRP A 272 -6.71 5.56 7.53
N ILE A 273 -7.90 5.26 7.02
CA ILE A 273 -8.09 4.78 5.63
C ILE A 273 -7.55 5.81 4.64
N VAL A 274 -7.78 7.11 4.87
CA VAL A 274 -7.22 8.18 4.05
C VAL A 274 -5.70 8.28 4.20
N ALA A 275 -5.16 8.24 5.42
CA ALA A 275 -3.71 8.33 5.65
C ALA A 275 -2.96 7.17 4.98
N ILE A 276 -3.44 5.93 5.13
CA ILE A 276 -2.91 4.74 4.47
C ILE A 276 -3.07 4.87 2.96
N GLY A 277 -4.25 5.29 2.49
CA GLY A 277 -4.52 5.47 1.07
C GLY A 277 -3.59 6.48 0.41
N LEU A 278 -3.32 7.61 1.08
CA LEU A 278 -2.36 8.61 0.61
C LEU A 278 -0.93 8.06 0.58
N ALA A 279 -0.51 7.35 1.61
CA ALA A 279 0.82 6.73 1.68
C ALA A 279 1.04 5.70 0.56
N VAL A 280 0.07 4.81 0.35
CA VAL A 280 0.12 3.77 -0.69
C VAL A 280 0.04 4.37 -2.08
N ASN A 281 -0.83 5.34 -2.31
CA ASN A 281 -0.91 6.04 -3.60
C ASN A 281 0.37 6.85 -3.89
N GLY A 282 1.00 7.45 -2.87
CA GLY A 282 2.30 8.09 -3.01
C GLY A 282 3.38 7.09 -3.42
N LEU A 283 3.42 5.93 -2.77
CA LEU A 283 4.36 4.84 -3.06
C LEU A 283 4.16 4.24 -4.46
N SER A 284 2.92 4.20 -4.96
CA SER A 284 2.60 3.62 -6.26
C SER A 284 3.32 4.32 -7.43
N TYR A 285 3.67 5.60 -7.28
CA TYR A 285 4.43 6.32 -8.30
C TYR A 285 5.84 5.76 -8.51
N PHE A 286 6.45 5.17 -7.49
CA PHE A 286 7.81 4.64 -7.52
C PHE A 286 7.84 3.16 -7.90
N VAL A 287 6.93 2.38 -7.31
CA VAL A 287 6.93 0.91 -7.41
C VAL A 287 6.06 0.42 -8.59
N GLY A 288 5.11 1.23 -9.06
CA GLY A 288 4.21 0.89 -10.17
C GLY A 288 3.29 -0.28 -9.82
N ARG A 289 3.15 -1.25 -10.75
CA ARG A 289 2.28 -2.44 -10.59
C ARG A 289 2.58 -3.26 -9.33
N PHE A 290 3.82 -3.25 -8.85
CA PHE A 290 4.21 -4.01 -7.66
C PHE A 290 3.87 -3.32 -6.34
N VAL A 291 3.15 -2.18 -6.35
CA VAL A 291 2.78 -1.43 -5.14
C VAL A 291 2.05 -2.29 -4.09
N ALA A 292 1.33 -3.33 -4.54
CA ALA A 292 0.66 -4.27 -3.66
C ALA A 292 1.61 -4.90 -2.63
N ALA A 293 2.83 -5.28 -3.03
CA ALA A 293 3.79 -5.95 -2.15
C ALA A 293 4.27 -5.07 -0.97
N PRO A 294 4.91 -3.91 -1.19
CA PRO A 294 5.38 -3.08 -0.09
C PRO A 294 4.20 -2.49 0.70
N ALA A 295 3.05 -2.21 0.08
CA ALA A 295 1.87 -1.79 0.81
C ALA A 295 1.39 -2.88 1.78
N MET A 296 1.28 -4.12 1.32
CA MET A 296 0.91 -5.26 2.17
C MET A 296 1.93 -5.49 3.28
N ILE A 297 3.24 -5.43 2.97
CA ILE A 297 4.29 -5.54 3.98
C ILE A 297 4.09 -4.49 5.08
N CYS A 298 3.98 -3.21 4.72
CA CYS A 298 3.90 -2.12 5.70
C CYS A 298 2.58 -2.09 6.48
N PHE A 299 1.45 -2.28 5.82
CA PHE A 299 0.12 -2.02 6.41
C PHE A 299 -0.61 -3.27 6.87
N VAL A 300 -0.16 -4.46 6.47
CA VAL A 300 -0.75 -5.74 6.89
C VAL A 300 0.26 -6.60 7.59
N PHE A 301 1.32 -7.04 6.89
CA PHE A 301 2.19 -8.09 7.42
C PHE A 301 3.01 -7.66 8.62
N LEU A 302 3.61 -6.48 8.59
CA LEU A 302 4.30 -5.90 9.74
C LEU A 302 3.30 -5.29 10.73
N SER A 303 2.14 -4.87 10.24
CA SER A 303 1.20 -4.13 11.06
C SER A 303 0.54 -4.98 12.12
N MET A 304 0.13 -6.21 11.77
CA MET A 304 -0.59 -7.08 12.70
C MET A 304 0.28 -7.54 13.88
N PRO A 305 1.48 -8.12 13.69
CA PRO A 305 2.29 -8.58 14.81
C PRO A 305 2.81 -7.43 15.68
N SER A 306 3.15 -6.29 15.08
CA SER A 306 3.61 -5.10 15.81
C SER A 306 2.49 -4.22 16.37
N SER A 307 1.22 -4.58 16.20
CA SER A 307 0.10 -3.73 16.64
C SER A 307 -0.12 -3.71 18.15
N GLY A 308 0.33 -4.72 18.89
CA GLY A 308 -0.09 -4.88 20.29
C GLY A 308 -1.54 -5.38 20.45
N GLY A 309 -2.18 -5.80 19.35
CA GLY A 309 -3.56 -6.30 19.32
C GLY A 309 -3.68 -7.73 19.85
N ALA A 310 -3.02 -8.69 19.19
CA ALA A 310 -3.04 -10.10 19.61
C ALA A 310 -2.19 -10.36 20.86
N TYR A 311 -0.93 -9.94 20.80
CA TYR A 311 0.02 -10.01 21.89
C TYR A 311 0.61 -8.63 22.15
N PRO A 312 0.96 -8.33 23.41
CA PRO A 312 1.65 -7.09 23.74
C PRO A 312 3.05 -7.07 23.13
N LYS A 313 3.59 -5.86 22.93
CA LYS A 313 4.93 -5.66 22.36
C LYS A 313 6.04 -6.39 23.11
N TRP A 314 5.86 -6.65 24.41
CA TRP A 314 6.81 -7.36 25.27
C TRP A 314 6.91 -8.86 25.00
N PHE A 315 5.98 -9.42 24.23
CA PHE A 315 5.96 -10.85 23.87
C PHE A 315 6.45 -11.07 22.44
N MET A 316 6.71 -9.99 21.72
CA MET A 316 7.05 -10.04 20.31
C MET A 316 8.57 -10.05 20.15
N PRO A 317 9.13 -10.93 19.30
CA PRO A 317 10.55 -10.91 19.01
C PRO A 317 10.93 -9.62 18.27
N GLU A 318 12.20 -9.21 18.39
CA GLU A 318 12.74 -8.21 17.47
C GLU A 318 12.73 -8.75 16.03
N PRO A 319 12.38 -7.93 15.02
CA PRO A 319 12.19 -6.48 15.07
C PRO A 319 10.75 -6.01 15.41
N PHE A 320 9.79 -6.92 15.58
CA PHE A 320 8.36 -6.57 15.70
C PHE A 320 8.06 -5.71 16.93
N ALA A 321 8.75 -5.95 18.05
CA ALA A 321 8.66 -5.12 19.25
C ALA A 321 9.04 -3.65 18.96
N TRP A 322 10.16 -3.42 18.27
CA TRP A 322 10.60 -2.07 17.89
C TRP A 322 9.64 -1.42 16.89
N LEU A 323 9.15 -2.20 15.92
CA LEU A 323 8.20 -1.70 14.92
C LEU A 323 6.91 -1.15 15.54
N ASN A 324 6.53 -1.58 16.75
CA ASN A 324 5.37 -1.05 17.48
C ASN A 324 5.40 0.48 17.62
N HIS A 325 6.58 1.11 17.62
CA HIS A 325 6.68 2.57 17.74
C HIS A 325 6.25 3.34 16.49
N VAL A 326 6.31 2.72 15.31
CA VAL A 326 6.15 3.41 14.02
C VAL A 326 4.96 2.87 13.23
N VAL A 327 4.67 1.57 13.40
CA VAL A 327 3.63 0.87 12.65
C VAL A 327 2.25 1.48 12.88
N VAL A 328 1.47 1.61 11.80
CA VAL A 328 0.10 2.15 11.86
C VAL A 328 -0.80 1.39 12.83
N GLY A 329 -0.63 0.06 12.89
CA GLY A 329 -1.47 -0.83 13.69
C GLY A 329 -1.44 -0.54 15.18
N SER A 330 -0.29 -0.18 15.74
CA SER A 330 -0.18 0.12 17.17
C SER A 330 -0.98 1.36 17.55
N SER A 331 -0.87 2.40 16.72
CA SER A 331 -1.59 3.64 16.90
C SER A 331 -3.10 3.46 16.72
N MET A 332 -3.52 2.63 15.76
CA MET A 332 -4.94 2.31 15.54
C MET A 332 -5.55 1.50 16.68
N VAL A 333 -4.89 0.42 17.11
CA VAL A 333 -5.38 -0.43 18.20
C VAL A 333 -5.54 0.37 19.49
N ASP A 334 -4.55 1.20 19.82
CA ASP A 334 -4.63 2.06 21.01
C ASP A 334 -5.77 3.07 20.91
N MET A 335 -5.96 3.72 19.75
CA MET A 335 -7.07 4.64 19.56
C MET A 335 -8.43 3.95 19.72
N ILE A 336 -8.57 2.72 19.19
CA ILE A 336 -9.82 1.96 19.31
C ILE A 336 -10.04 1.55 20.77
N LYS A 337 -9.03 0.99 21.45
CA LYS A 337 -9.12 0.61 22.87
C LYS A 337 -9.42 1.81 23.77
N HIS A 338 -8.83 2.97 23.49
CA HIS A 338 -9.10 4.19 24.23
C HIS A 338 -10.55 4.64 24.07
N GLN A 339 -11.11 4.55 22.87
CA GLN A 339 -12.49 4.97 22.62
C GLN A 339 -13.54 3.97 23.09
N VAL A 340 -13.27 2.67 22.96
CA VAL A 340 -14.25 1.60 23.20
C VAL A 340 -14.16 1.06 24.63
N TYR A 341 -12.95 0.94 25.17
CA TYR A 341 -12.70 0.36 26.50
C TYR A 341 -12.27 1.41 27.54
N GLY A 342 -11.92 2.63 27.13
CA GLY A 342 -11.44 3.67 28.05
C GLY A 342 -10.02 3.41 28.57
N VAL A 343 -9.25 2.55 27.89
CA VAL A 343 -7.89 2.14 28.30
C VAL A 343 -6.85 2.44 27.21
N GLY A 344 -5.58 2.47 27.60
CA GLY A 344 -4.48 2.79 26.70
C GLY A 344 -4.19 4.29 26.61
N PRO A 345 -3.15 4.67 25.87
CA PRO A 345 -2.72 6.06 25.77
C PRO A 345 -3.79 6.91 25.06
N GLY A 346 -3.81 8.20 25.38
CA GLY A 346 -4.73 9.14 24.74
C GLY A 346 -4.55 9.22 23.21
N PRO A 347 -5.52 9.85 22.50
CA PRO A 347 -5.59 9.82 21.04
C PRO A 347 -4.45 10.61 20.36
N ALA A 348 -3.71 11.44 21.10
CA ALA A 348 -2.67 12.32 20.57
C ALA A 348 -1.60 11.56 19.77
N ARG A 349 -1.11 10.42 20.30
CA ARG A 349 -0.10 9.61 19.62
C ARG A 349 -0.62 9.12 18.27
N GLY A 350 -1.83 8.57 18.25
CA GLY A 350 -2.41 8.05 17.01
C GLY A 350 -2.73 9.13 15.98
N LEU A 351 -3.17 10.31 16.41
CA LEU A 351 -3.38 11.45 15.52
C LEU A 351 -2.06 11.96 14.90
N VAL A 352 -0.97 11.99 15.67
CA VAL A 352 0.36 12.35 15.16
C VAL A 352 0.84 11.33 14.14
N THR A 353 0.75 10.03 14.45
CA THR A 353 1.14 8.96 13.50
C THR A 353 0.32 9.05 12.21
N MET A 354 -1.00 9.23 12.32
CA MET A 354 -1.90 9.41 11.18
C MET A 354 -1.48 10.61 10.32
N ALA A 355 -1.20 11.76 10.94
CA ALA A 355 -0.73 12.95 10.25
C ALA A 355 0.62 12.73 9.56
N CYS A 356 1.56 12.03 10.21
CA CYS A 356 2.86 11.68 9.63
C CYS A 356 2.72 10.80 8.38
N TYR A 357 1.87 9.77 8.40
CA TYR A 357 1.64 8.91 7.23
C TYR A 357 0.93 9.65 6.10
N ALA A 358 -0.06 10.49 6.42
CA ALA A 358 -0.72 11.33 5.43
C ALA A 358 0.28 12.31 4.78
N ALA A 359 1.10 13.00 5.58
CA ALA A 359 2.13 13.92 5.10
C ALA A 359 3.19 13.19 4.25
N ALA A 360 3.68 12.04 4.70
CA ALA A 360 4.62 11.22 3.94
C ALA A 360 4.03 10.79 2.58
N GLY A 361 2.75 10.39 2.55
CA GLY A 361 2.04 10.08 1.32
C GLY A 361 1.94 11.25 0.35
N LEU A 362 1.60 12.44 0.86
CA LEU A 362 1.53 13.67 0.05
C LEU A 362 2.91 14.05 -0.53
N VAL A 363 3.97 13.93 0.28
CA VAL A 363 5.35 14.18 -0.13
C VAL A 363 5.77 13.18 -1.23
N LEU A 364 5.55 11.88 -0.99
CA LEU A 364 5.83 10.83 -1.98
C LEU A 364 5.07 11.06 -3.28
N MET A 365 3.81 11.49 -3.21
CA MET A 365 3.00 11.79 -4.39
C MET A 365 3.54 13.00 -5.17
N TYR A 366 3.94 14.08 -4.48
CA TYR A 366 4.49 15.28 -5.12
C TYR A 366 5.79 14.98 -5.87
N PHE A 367 6.74 14.27 -5.25
CA PHE A 367 7.99 13.88 -5.88
C PHE A 367 7.81 12.75 -6.89
N GLY A 368 6.95 11.79 -6.57
CA GLY A 368 6.63 10.61 -7.37
C GLY A 368 6.03 10.99 -8.72
N LYS A 369 5.15 12.00 -8.78
CA LYS A 369 4.62 12.51 -10.06
C LYS A 369 5.74 12.96 -10.99
N LYS A 370 6.65 13.82 -10.51
CA LYS A 370 7.77 14.34 -11.30
C LYS A 370 8.70 13.21 -11.76
N TRP A 371 8.95 12.25 -10.88
CA TRP A 371 9.80 11.09 -11.18
C TRP A 371 9.16 10.17 -12.23
N TRP A 372 7.86 9.89 -12.08
CA TRP A 372 7.11 9.01 -12.98
C TRP A 372 6.99 9.60 -14.38
N GLU A 373 6.71 10.90 -14.51
CA GLU A 373 6.67 11.60 -15.81
C GLU A 373 8.01 11.50 -16.55
N ARG A 374 9.13 11.75 -15.86
CA ARG A 374 10.48 11.60 -16.44
C ARG A 374 10.75 10.17 -16.92
N ARG A 375 10.40 9.17 -16.11
CA ARG A 375 10.62 7.76 -16.44
C ARG A 375 9.74 7.32 -17.61
N ARG A 376 8.49 7.79 -17.68
CA ARG A 376 7.56 7.50 -18.77
C ARG A 376 8.02 8.12 -20.08
N ILE A 377 8.45 9.39 -20.08
CA ILE A 377 9.02 10.04 -21.27
C ILE A 377 10.23 9.26 -21.77
N ARG A 378 11.16 8.89 -20.87
CA ARG A 378 12.34 8.09 -21.25
C ARG A 378 11.92 6.73 -21.83
N ALA A 379 10.94 6.05 -21.25
CA ALA A 379 10.46 4.76 -21.75
C ALA A 379 9.86 4.88 -23.16
N ILE A 380 9.03 5.89 -23.41
CA ILE A 380 8.44 6.18 -24.73
C ILE A 380 9.53 6.49 -25.76
N VAL A 381 10.47 7.38 -25.42
CA VAL A 381 11.57 7.78 -26.32
C VAL A 381 12.51 6.62 -26.64
N THR A 382 12.76 5.73 -25.68
CA THR A 382 13.62 4.55 -25.88
C THR A 382 12.88 3.35 -26.46
N GLY A 383 11.56 3.45 -26.67
CA GLY A 383 10.72 2.35 -27.15
C GLY A 383 10.71 1.14 -26.23
N ARG A 384 11.07 1.27 -24.95
CA ARG A 384 11.27 0.15 -24.02
C ARG A 384 9.92 -0.43 -23.55
N THR A 385 9.67 -1.71 -23.86
CA THR A 385 8.48 -2.44 -23.41
C THR A 385 8.79 -3.41 -22.27
N THR A 386 7.78 -3.75 -21.48
CA THR A 386 7.87 -4.75 -20.40
C THR A 386 7.33 -6.10 -20.88
N MET A 387 7.79 -7.22 -20.29
CA MET A 387 7.26 -8.56 -20.63
C MET A 387 5.75 -8.66 -20.46
N PHE A 388 5.20 -7.97 -19.46
CA PHE A 388 3.74 -7.92 -19.26
C PHE A 388 3.00 -7.17 -20.36
N GLN A 389 3.58 -6.09 -20.90
CA GLN A 389 2.98 -5.37 -22.04
C GLN A 389 3.03 -6.22 -23.31
N ASP A 390 4.14 -6.91 -23.54
CA ASP A 390 4.27 -7.82 -24.69
C ASP A 390 3.27 -8.97 -24.55
N ALA A 391 3.21 -9.63 -23.39
CA ALA A 391 2.28 -10.73 -23.12
C ALA A 391 0.81 -10.30 -23.26
N ASN A 392 0.42 -9.12 -22.76
CA ASN A 392 -0.92 -8.58 -22.95
C ASN A 392 -1.25 -8.28 -24.42
N THR A 393 -0.27 -7.82 -25.19
CA THR A 393 -0.45 -7.53 -26.62
C THR A 393 -0.62 -8.84 -27.38
N ALA A 394 0.28 -9.81 -27.15
CA ALA A 394 0.19 -11.14 -27.74
C ALA A 394 -1.11 -11.86 -27.36
N ASN A 395 -1.57 -11.74 -26.11
CA ASN A 395 -2.83 -12.35 -25.67
C ASN A 395 -4.04 -11.67 -26.32
N ARG A 396 -4.02 -10.34 -26.50
CA ARG A 396 -5.09 -9.63 -27.22
C ARG A 396 -5.15 -10.04 -28.69
N GLU A 397 -4.00 -10.15 -29.34
CA GLU A 397 -3.91 -10.59 -30.74
C GLU A 397 -4.34 -12.05 -30.92
N PHE A 398 -3.95 -12.92 -29.99
CA PHE A 398 -4.37 -14.32 -29.96
C PHE A 398 -5.89 -14.44 -29.84
N LEU A 399 -6.49 -13.81 -28.81
CA LEU A 399 -7.95 -13.80 -28.62
C LEU A 399 -8.69 -13.13 -29.79
N GLY A 400 -8.08 -12.15 -30.46
CA GLY A 400 -8.62 -11.53 -31.67
C GLY A 400 -8.71 -12.53 -32.82
N ARG A 401 -7.62 -13.27 -33.08
CA ARG A 401 -7.59 -14.31 -34.13
C ARG A 401 -8.55 -15.46 -33.85
N GLU A 402 -8.62 -15.90 -32.61
CA GLU A 402 -9.52 -16.96 -32.19
C GLU A 402 -10.99 -16.54 -32.37
N ARG A 403 -11.33 -15.33 -31.92
CA ARG A 403 -12.65 -14.73 -32.16
C ARG A 403 -12.95 -14.68 -33.67
N ASP A 404 -12.01 -14.22 -34.49
CA ASP A 404 -12.23 -14.10 -35.93
C ASP A 404 -12.41 -15.48 -36.60
N ALA A 405 -11.63 -16.49 -36.19
CA ALA A 405 -11.77 -17.86 -36.65
C ALA A 405 -13.11 -18.49 -36.23
N GLU A 406 -13.56 -18.21 -35.01
CA GLU A 406 -14.86 -18.69 -34.53
C GLU A 406 -16.01 -17.99 -35.26
N LEU A 407 -15.91 -16.68 -35.50
CA LEU A 407 -16.89 -15.95 -36.32
C LEU A 407 -16.95 -16.51 -37.75
N GLU A 408 -15.82 -16.77 -38.40
CA GLU A 408 -15.75 -17.36 -39.73
C GLU A 408 -16.41 -18.76 -39.79
N ARG A 409 -16.20 -19.59 -38.75
CA ARG A 409 -16.86 -20.91 -38.64
C ARG A 409 -18.38 -20.81 -38.62
N HIS A 410 -18.92 -19.74 -38.05
CA HIS A 410 -20.37 -19.49 -37.98
C HIS A 410 -20.87 -18.58 -39.11
N GLY A 411 -20.07 -18.37 -40.17
CA GLY A 411 -20.45 -17.54 -41.33
C GLY A 411 -20.54 -16.03 -41.02
N LEU A 412 -20.00 -15.59 -39.89
CA LEU A 412 -20.00 -14.22 -39.43
C LEU A 412 -18.66 -13.55 -39.79
N THR A 413 -18.70 -12.27 -40.17
CA THR A 413 -17.48 -11.50 -40.47
C THR A 413 -17.24 -10.42 -39.44
N SER A 414 -15.98 -10.30 -39.01
CA SER A 414 -15.51 -9.34 -38.02
C SER A 414 -15.16 -8.01 -38.72
N THR A 415 -15.98 -6.98 -38.55
CA THR A 415 -15.64 -5.61 -38.98
C THR A 415 -14.95 -4.80 -37.88
N ALA A 416 -14.11 -3.83 -38.26
CA ALA A 416 -13.30 -3.00 -37.36
C ALA A 416 -14.07 -2.25 -36.25
N THR A 417 -15.40 -2.16 -36.35
CA THR A 417 -16.32 -1.46 -35.43
C THR A 417 -17.21 -2.38 -34.59
N GLY A 418 -17.10 -3.71 -34.71
CA GLY A 418 -17.97 -4.68 -34.03
C GLY A 418 -18.76 -5.57 -35.02
N THR A 419 -19.21 -6.73 -34.54
CA THR A 419 -19.91 -7.78 -35.30
C THR A 419 -21.28 -7.29 -35.78
N LEU A 420 -21.50 -7.25 -37.09
CA LEU A 420 -22.84 -7.04 -37.67
C LEU A 420 -23.38 -8.38 -38.18
N GLN A 421 -24.62 -8.69 -37.79
CA GLN A 421 -25.35 -9.92 -38.11
C GLN A 421 -25.49 -10.17 -39.62
N VAL A 422 -25.42 -11.44 -40.00
CA VAL A 422 -26.51 -12.09 -40.74
C VAL A 422 -26.72 -13.46 -40.10
N VAL A 423 -27.85 -13.69 -39.42
CA VAL A 423 -28.26 -15.01 -38.93
C VAL A 423 -29.32 -15.53 -39.90
N PRO A 424 -29.04 -16.57 -40.72
CA PRO A 424 -30.06 -17.49 -41.18
C PRO A 424 -30.27 -18.52 -40.06
N ASP A 425 -31.40 -18.37 -39.38
CA ASP A 425 -31.90 -19.33 -38.39
C ASP A 425 -32.27 -20.61 -39.16
N ASP A 426 -31.58 -21.72 -38.90
CA ASP A 426 -32.06 -23.10 -39.08
C ASP A 426 -30.99 -24.10 -38.55
N GLY A 427 -31.17 -24.57 -37.30
CA GLY A 427 -30.58 -25.83 -36.81
C GLY A 427 -29.14 -25.79 -36.25
N TRP A 428 -28.86 -24.97 -35.24
CA TRP A 428 -27.53 -24.92 -34.60
C TRP A 428 -27.35 -26.01 -33.52
N GLU A 429 -26.53 -27.03 -33.80
CA GLU A 429 -25.99 -27.97 -32.80
C GLU A 429 -24.45 -27.99 -32.89
N ASP A 430 -23.76 -27.66 -31.79
CA ASP A 430 -22.30 -27.70 -31.68
C ASP A 430 -21.84 -29.03 -31.03
N GLU A 431 -21.36 -29.96 -31.86
CA GLU A 431 -20.84 -31.26 -31.44
C GLU A 431 -19.62 -31.17 -30.50
N ARG A 432 -18.97 -30.01 -30.35
CA ARG A 432 -17.81 -29.82 -29.45
C ARG A 432 -18.17 -29.45 -28.01
N ALA A 433 -19.45 -29.27 -27.69
CA ALA A 433 -19.91 -29.16 -26.30
C ALA A 433 -19.76 -30.47 -25.50
N SER A 434 -19.41 -31.60 -26.15
CA SER A 434 -19.17 -32.91 -25.54
C SER A 434 -17.73 -33.07 -25.00
N GLY A 435 -17.30 -32.18 -24.12
CA GLY A 435 -16.05 -32.32 -23.34
C GLY A 435 -16.33 -32.75 -21.89
N ASP A 436 -15.47 -33.59 -21.30
CA ASP A 436 -15.56 -33.91 -19.87
C ASP A 436 -15.23 -32.66 -19.03
N VAL A 437 -16.07 -32.38 -18.03
CA VAL A 437 -16.07 -31.15 -17.20
C VAL A 437 -14.73 -30.91 -16.53
N PHE A 438 -13.95 -31.98 -16.30
CA PHE A 438 -12.64 -31.92 -15.65
C PHE A 438 -11.45 -31.76 -16.59
N THR A 439 -11.57 -32.11 -17.88
CA THR A 439 -10.44 -32.12 -18.82
C THR A 439 -10.59 -31.11 -19.96
N GLY A 440 -11.77 -30.49 -20.13
CA GLY A 440 -12.06 -29.57 -21.22
C GLY A 440 -12.25 -30.29 -22.56
N GLY A 441 -12.78 -29.59 -23.56
CA GLY A 441 -12.91 -30.15 -24.91
C GLY A 441 -11.56 -30.60 -25.47
N ARG A 442 -11.56 -31.64 -26.32
CA ARG A 442 -10.36 -32.23 -26.95
C ARG A 442 -9.47 -31.20 -27.68
N ASP A 443 -10.06 -30.09 -28.10
CA ASP A 443 -9.38 -28.95 -28.69
C ASP A 443 -9.37 -27.77 -27.71
N GLY A 444 -8.59 -27.89 -26.64
CA GLY A 444 -8.14 -26.69 -25.91
C GLY A 444 -7.47 -25.71 -26.88
N LEU A 445 -7.45 -24.43 -26.54
CA LEU A 445 -6.93 -23.33 -27.36
C LEU A 445 -5.41 -23.42 -27.67
N GLU A 446 -4.77 -24.55 -27.36
CA GLU A 446 -3.33 -24.75 -27.34
C GLU A 446 -2.77 -25.27 -28.68
N ASN A 447 -3.62 -25.72 -29.61
CA ASN A 447 -3.20 -26.50 -30.78
C ASN A 447 -2.68 -25.71 -32.00
N GLU A 448 -2.55 -24.37 -31.94
CA GLU A 448 -1.87 -23.60 -32.99
C GLU A 448 -0.38 -23.34 -32.65
N PRO A 449 0.57 -23.74 -33.52
CA PRO A 449 1.97 -23.35 -33.34
C PRO A 449 2.11 -21.82 -33.45
N LEU A 450 2.52 -21.18 -32.35
CA LEU A 450 2.88 -19.76 -32.34
C LEU A 450 4.08 -19.54 -33.26
N ASN A 451 3.83 -18.95 -34.43
CA ASN A 451 4.86 -18.67 -35.41
C ASN A 451 5.87 -17.65 -34.84
N PRO A 452 7.15 -18.02 -34.63
CA PRO A 452 8.13 -17.11 -34.05
C PRO A 452 8.70 -16.21 -35.15
N GLY A 453 7.99 -15.15 -35.53
CA GLY A 453 8.61 -14.09 -36.33
C GLY A 453 7.70 -13.05 -36.98
N ARG A 454 7.74 -11.82 -36.46
CA ARG A 454 8.37 -10.67 -37.13
C ARG A 454 8.55 -9.46 -36.21
#